data_AF-A0A8T4M7S2-F1
#
_entry.id   AF-A0A8T4M7S2-F1
#
_cell.length_a   1.000
_cell.length_b   1.000
_cell.length_c   1.000
_cell.angle_alpha   90.00
_cell.angle_beta   90.00
_cell.angle_gamma   90.00
#
_symmetry.space_group_name_H-M   'P 1'
#
loop_
_entity.id
_entity.type
_entity.pdbx_description
1 polymer ?
#
loop_
_entity_poly.entity_id
_entity_poly.type
_entity_poly.pdbx_seq_one_letter_code
_entity_poly.pdbx_strand_id
1 'polypeptide(L)'
;MKRRVYFKSSRIRNLFFEKVLKSHKFNKWNQIVLNLNIPRIVLSKYRNGKLTIPEQVYKNLINNFNEKDKSYFQNNISYLNENWGMVNGGMSTYFKYKNIFDEGRKKAIQKIKDSSIKFDINLSLTKDLAYFIGLFIGDGFTNKYGYHYIVQFTGDSRKEKNYYLEIVSNISKTLFNLIPKIKEENNSNTLRVNFYSKNLFLLITERFKIKAGRKSSIVLISEEILNSNKDILLSCIAGIYDAEGCFYFDKRKHYKNPYPVIALHMNNPVLIKQISDIFIKNNIEHSFTSNYSTLYIYGKKFVNDFLSKISLLNPKYMSNIELLKNI
;
A
#
# COMPACT_ATOMS: atom_id res chain seq x y z
N MET A 1 13.94 6.37 25.12
CA MET A 1 13.26 5.10 25.49
C MET A 1 13.14 5.02 27.00
N LYS A 2 11.97 4.65 27.53
CA LYS A 2 11.79 4.47 28.98
C LYS A 2 12.45 3.15 29.42
N ARG A 3 13.19 3.18 30.54
CA ARG A 3 13.94 2.03 31.07
C ARG A 3 13.54 1.73 32.51
N ARG A 4 13.85 0.52 32.97
CA ARG A 4 13.71 0.08 34.37
C ARG A 4 15.06 -0.30 34.92
N VAL A 5 15.30 0.04 36.17
CA VAL A 5 16.51 -0.27 36.93
C VAL A 5 16.33 -1.60 37.63
N TYR A 6 17.33 -2.46 37.45
CA TYR A 6 17.50 -3.74 38.11
C TYR A 6 18.85 -3.73 38.85
N PHE A 7 18.86 -4.10 40.13
CA PHE A 7 20.10 -4.18 40.91
C PHE A 7 20.77 -5.53 40.71
N LYS A 8 22.10 -5.55 40.53
CA LYS A 8 22.88 -6.77 40.30
C LYS A 8 22.79 -7.78 41.46
N SER A 9 22.49 -7.33 42.69
CA SER A 9 22.26 -8.21 43.83
C SER A 9 21.25 -7.65 44.84
N SER A 10 20.67 -8.54 45.66
CA SER A 10 19.77 -8.17 46.76
C SER A 10 20.48 -7.33 47.84
N ARG A 11 21.75 -7.62 48.12
CA ARG A 11 22.59 -6.85 49.05
C ARG A 11 22.74 -5.40 48.59
N ILE A 12 23.04 -5.17 47.31
CA ILE A 12 23.15 -3.83 46.72
C ILE A 12 21.81 -3.10 46.81
N ARG A 13 20.70 -3.78 46.48
CA ARG A 13 19.36 -3.20 46.57
C ARG A 13 18.99 -2.80 48.00
N ASN A 14 19.29 -3.63 49.00
CA ASN A 14 19.00 -3.31 50.39
C ASN A 14 19.83 -2.10 50.85
N LEU A 15 21.13 -2.10 50.54
CA LEU A 15 22.02 -0.96 50.81
C LEU A 15 21.54 0.33 50.13
N PHE A 16 21.05 0.23 48.88
CA PHE A 16 20.46 1.35 48.17
C PHE A 16 19.29 1.96 48.95
N PHE A 17 18.34 1.14 49.39
CA PHE A 17 17.18 1.62 50.11
C PHE A 17 17.50 2.14 51.51
N GLU A 18 18.48 1.57 52.22
CA GLU A 18 19.00 2.15 53.46
C GLU A 18 19.62 3.53 53.22
N LYS A 19 20.36 3.70 52.13
CA LYS A 19 20.93 4.99 51.72
C LYS A 19 19.85 6.00 51.35
N VAL A 20 18.77 5.58 50.66
CA VAL A 20 17.61 6.45 50.37
C VAL A 20 17.01 7.02 51.65
N LEU A 21 16.80 6.21 52.69
CA LEU A 21 16.28 6.70 53.98
C LEU A 21 17.22 7.72 54.63
N LYS A 22 18.52 7.37 54.70
CA LYS A 22 19.54 8.21 55.35
C LYS A 22 19.71 9.56 54.62
N SER A 23 19.78 9.55 53.29
CA SER A 23 20.02 10.77 52.51
C SER A 23 18.87 11.77 52.56
N HIS A 24 17.64 11.29 52.70
CA HIS A 24 16.46 12.15 52.81
C HIS A 24 16.10 12.51 54.26
N LYS A 25 16.93 12.09 55.24
CA LYS A 25 16.67 12.28 56.67
C LYS A 25 15.28 11.77 57.11
N PHE A 26 14.80 10.69 56.49
CA PHE A 26 13.51 10.10 56.84
C PHE A 26 13.66 8.98 57.86
N ASN A 27 12.83 9.01 58.89
CA ASN A 27 12.80 7.99 59.94
C ASN A 27 11.82 6.86 59.60
N LYS A 28 10.86 7.12 58.67
CA LYS A 28 9.81 6.15 58.30
C LYS A 28 9.58 6.14 56.79
N TRP A 29 9.37 4.95 56.22
CA TRP A 29 9.07 4.75 54.79
C TRP A 29 7.83 5.51 54.30
N ASN A 30 6.87 5.81 55.19
CA ASN A 30 5.68 6.59 54.83
C ASN A 30 6.02 8.01 54.35
N GLN A 31 7.15 8.59 54.82
CA GLN A 31 7.59 9.92 54.38
C GLN A 31 8.08 9.90 52.93
N ILE A 32 8.69 8.79 52.48
CA ILE A 32 9.12 8.61 51.09
C ILE A 32 7.91 8.48 50.16
N VAL A 33 6.88 7.75 50.59
CA VAL A 33 5.64 7.54 49.82
C VAL A 33 4.99 8.88 49.46
N LEU A 34 4.88 9.79 50.43
CA LEU A 34 4.29 11.11 50.24
C LEU A 34 5.15 11.99 49.34
N ASN A 35 6.46 12.07 49.59
CA ASN A 35 7.36 12.98 48.86
C ASN A 35 7.62 12.57 47.41
N LEU A 36 7.64 11.27 47.12
CA LEU A 36 7.90 10.78 45.76
C LEU A 36 6.64 10.37 45.00
N ASN A 37 5.45 10.53 45.62
CA ASN A 37 4.17 10.10 45.08
C ASN A 37 4.18 8.64 44.60
N ILE A 38 4.78 7.74 45.40
CA ILE A 38 4.88 6.30 45.08
C ILE A 38 3.98 5.55 46.05
N PRO A 39 2.95 4.80 45.59
CA PRO A 39 2.11 4.01 46.47
C PRO A 39 2.93 3.07 47.36
N ARG A 40 2.60 2.99 48.66
CA ARG A 40 3.33 2.19 49.66
C ARG A 40 3.56 0.73 49.23
N ILE A 41 2.55 0.11 48.61
CA ILE A 41 2.62 -1.26 48.10
C ILE A 41 3.68 -1.40 47.00
N VAL A 42 3.73 -0.44 46.09
CA VAL A 42 4.70 -0.41 44.97
C VAL A 42 6.11 -0.22 45.50
N LEU A 43 6.32 0.72 46.43
CA LEU A 43 7.61 0.94 47.07
C LEU A 43 8.10 -0.31 47.83
N SER A 44 7.21 -0.98 48.56
CA SER A 44 7.52 -2.26 49.22
C SER A 44 7.95 -3.34 48.22
N LYS A 45 7.26 -3.44 47.07
CA LYS A 45 7.63 -4.37 46.01
C LYS A 45 9.00 -4.04 45.38
N TYR A 46 9.33 -2.76 45.20
CA TYR A 46 10.68 -2.37 44.76
C TYR A 46 11.76 -2.79 45.77
N ARG A 47 11.54 -2.51 47.06
CA ARG A 47 12.48 -2.85 48.15
C ARG A 47 12.74 -4.34 48.24
N ASN A 48 11.69 -5.14 48.11
CA ASN A 48 11.78 -6.60 48.16
C ASN A 48 12.24 -7.22 46.84
N GLY A 49 12.47 -6.42 45.79
CA GLY A 49 12.87 -6.90 44.46
C GLY A 49 11.78 -7.63 43.69
N LYS A 50 10.52 -7.54 44.14
CA LYS A 50 9.36 -8.10 43.43
C LYS A 50 9.02 -7.29 42.18
N LEU A 51 9.45 -6.03 42.12
CA LEU A 51 9.32 -5.16 40.95
C LEU A 51 10.64 -4.44 40.68
N THR A 52 10.94 -4.20 39.40
CA THR A 52 12.03 -3.31 38.95
C THR A 52 11.58 -1.85 39.02
N ILE A 53 12.52 -0.92 39.16
CA ILE A 53 12.20 0.50 39.41
C ILE A 53 12.18 1.28 38.10
N PRO A 54 11.14 2.04 37.73
CA PRO A 54 11.20 2.94 36.57
C PRO A 54 12.39 3.90 36.67
N GLU A 55 13.10 4.16 35.58
CA GLU A 55 14.31 5.02 35.60
C GLU A 55 14.04 6.40 36.22
N GLN A 56 12.89 7.00 35.93
CA GLN A 56 12.52 8.29 36.52
C GLN A 56 12.36 8.20 38.04
N VAL A 57 11.74 7.13 38.53
CA VAL A 57 11.59 6.90 39.97
C VAL A 57 12.96 6.67 40.62
N TYR A 58 13.86 5.93 39.95
CA TYR A 58 15.23 5.74 40.41
C TYR A 58 15.99 7.07 40.50
N LYS A 59 15.92 7.93 39.46
CA LYS A 59 16.53 9.26 39.45
C LYS A 59 16.04 10.12 40.61
N ASN A 60 14.73 10.13 40.86
CA ASN A 60 14.16 10.85 41.99
C ASN A 60 14.68 10.31 43.34
N LEU A 61 14.82 8.98 43.48
CA LEU A 61 15.32 8.34 44.70
C LEU A 61 16.80 8.67 45.00
N ILE A 62 17.63 8.92 43.99
CA ILE A 62 19.06 9.25 44.17
C ILE A 62 19.36 10.75 44.16
N ASN A 63 18.36 11.62 44.06
CA ASN A 63 18.58 13.05 43.89
C ASN A 63 19.43 13.66 45.02
N ASN A 64 19.25 13.15 46.25
CA ASN A 64 19.96 13.58 47.45
C ASN A 64 21.22 12.75 47.79
N PHE A 65 21.69 11.88 46.88
CA PHE A 65 22.94 11.15 47.10
C PHE A 65 24.15 12.03 46.79
N ASN A 66 25.27 11.81 47.49
CA ASN A 66 26.56 12.37 47.08
C ASN A 66 27.07 11.65 45.81
N GLU A 67 28.04 12.25 45.13
CA GLU A 67 28.56 11.71 43.86
C GLU A 67 29.19 10.32 43.98
N LYS A 68 29.82 10.02 45.13
CA LYS A 68 30.40 8.70 45.40
C LYS A 68 29.31 7.62 45.46
N ASP A 69 28.21 7.88 46.17
CA ASP A 69 27.06 6.97 46.28
C ASP A 69 26.35 6.83 44.92
N LYS A 70 26.14 7.94 44.18
CA LYS A 70 25.54 7.89 42.82
C LYS A 70 26.36 6.99 41.88
N SER A 71 27.67 7.22 41.81
CA SER A 71 28.60 6.44 40.99
C SER A 71 28.61 4.96 41.39
N TYR A 72 28.66 4.69 42.70
CA TYR A 72 28.61 3.32 43.22
C TYR A 72 27.35 2.58 42.76
N PHE A 73 26.16 3.17 42.92
CA PHE A 73 24.92 2.49 42.54
C PHE A 73 24.75 2.40 41.02
N GLN A 74 25.17 3.41 40.27
CA GLN A 74 25.13 3.38 38.81
C GLN A 74 25.95 2.22 38.22
N ASN A 75 27.12 1.94 38.78
CA ASN A 75 27.96 0.80 38.38
C ASN A 75 27.39 -0.57 38.80
N ASN A 76 26.39 -0.56 39.70
CA ASN A 76 25.81 -1.75 40.33
C ASN A 76 24.36 -2.02 39.92
N ILE A 77 23.89 -1.33 38.88
CA ILE A 77 22.59 -1.57 38.25
C ILE A 77 22.74 -1.99 36.79
N SER A 78 21.67 -2.60 36.28
CA SER A 78 21.44 -2.85 34.86
C SER A 78 20.13 -2.20 34.46
N TYR A 79 20.02 -1.78 33.19
CA TYR A 79 18.79 -1.27 32.63
C TYR A 79 18.05 -2.36 31.85
N LEU A 80 16.74 -2.43 32.06
CA LEU A 80 15.81 -3.27 31.30
C LEU A 80 14.85 -2.38 30.52
N ASN A 81 14.33 -2.89 29.40
CA ASN A 81 13.27 -2.19 28.67
C ASN A 81 12.01 -2.03 29.54
N GLU A 82 11.25 -0.96 29.35
CA GLU A 82 10.03 -0.68 30.13
C GLU A 82 9.03 -1.85 30.12
N ASN A 83 8.90 -2.52 28.99
CA ASN A 83 8.00 -3.65 28.77
C ASN A 83 8.58 -5.01 29.19
N TRP A 84 9.78 -5.08 29.79
CA TRP A 84 10.44 -6.36 30.11
C TRP A 84 9.56 -7.32 30.93
N GLY A 85 8.89 -6.80 31.96
CA GLY A 85 7.99 -7.62 32.79
C GLY A 85 6.77 -8.13 32.03
N MET A 86 6.23 -7.33 31.11
CA MET A 86 5.11 -7.71 30.25
C MET A 86 5.53 -8.78 29.24
N VAL A 87 6.73 -8.66 28.65
CA VAL A 87 7.29 -9.65 27.72
C VAL A 87 7.50 -10.98 28.43
N ASN A 88 8.15 -10.99 29.59
CA ASN A 88 8.41 -12.22 30.34
C ASN A 88 7.13 -12.85 30.88
N GLY A 89 6.20 -12.04 31.38
CA GLY A 89 4.88 -12.51 31.80
C GLY A 89 4.09 -13.12 30.65
N GLY A 90 4.12 -12.47 29.47
CA GLY A 90 3.52 -12.98 28.24
C GLY A 90 4.15 -14.30 27.79
N MET A 91 5.48 -14.40 27.82
CA MET A 91 6.20 -15.63 27.46
C MET A 91 5.92 -16.77 28.44
N SER A 92 5.95 -16.50 29.74
CA SER A 92 5.60 -17.49 30.77
C SER A 92 4.16 -17.98 30.61
N THR A 93 3.22 -17.06 30.36
CA THR A 93 1.82 -17.40 30.07
C THR A 93 1.70 -18.23 28.79
N TYR A 94 2.41 -17.85 27.71
CA TYR A 94 2.43 -18.60 26.47
C TYR A 94 2.93 -20.03 26.68
N PHE A 95 4.06 -20.23 27.38
CA PHE A 95 4.57 -21.57 27.65
C PHE A 95 3.64 -22.40 28.54
N LYS A 96 3.03 -21.77 29.56
CA LYS A 96 2.06 -22.44 30.43
C LYS A 96 0.82 -22.92 29.68
N TYR A 97 0.38 -22.17 28.67
CA TYR A 97 -0.84 -22.44 27.90
C TYR A 97 -0.56 -22.67 26.41
N LYS A 98 0.60 -23.26 26.08
CA LYS A 98 1.13 -23.30 24.71
C LYS A 98 0.12 -23.87 23.70
N ASN A 99 -0.50 -25.00 24.06
CA ASN A 99 -1.47 -25.67 23.20
C ASN A 99 -2.66 -24.76 22.86
N ILE A 100 -3.20 -24.01 23.84
CA ILE A 100 -4.33 -23.09 23.64
C ILE A 100 -3.94 -21.95 22.69
N PHE A 101 -2.76 -21.35 22.89
CA PHE A 101 -2.27 -20.27 22.02
C PHE A 101 -1.98 -20.76 20.60
N ASP A 102 -1.35 -21.92 20.46
CA ASP A 102 -1.00 -22.47 19.15
C ASP A 102 -2.26 -22.92 18.39
N GLU A 103 -3.25 -23.50 19.06
CA GLU A 103 -4.57 -23.77 18.47
C GLU A 103 -5.29 -22.47 18.07
N GLY A 104 -5.28 -21.45 18.93
CA GLY A 104 -5.84 -20.14 18.62
C GLY A 104 -5.20 -19.51 17.38
N ARG A 105 -3.87 -19.60 17.25
CA ARG A 105 -3.13 -19.16 16.06
C ARG A 105 -3.50 -19.98 14.82
N LYS A 106 -3.58 -21.30 14.93
CA LYS A 106 -4.01 -22.18 13.83
C LYS A 106 -5.41 -21.80 13.35
N LYS A 107 -6.37 -21.62 14.28
CA LYS A 107 -7.74 -21.17 13.97
C LYS A 107 -7.76 -19.80 13.30
N ALA A 108 -6.97 -18.85 13.79
CA ALA A 108 -6.87 -17.52 13.19
C ALA A 108 -6.29 -17.57 11.76
N ILE A 109 -5.22 -18.35 11.54
CA ILE A 109 -4.63 -18.56 10.21
C ILE A 109 -5.65 -19.23 9.28
N GLN A 110 -6.36 -20.25 9.76
CA GLN A 110 -7.37 -20.94 8.98
C GLN A 110 -8.51 -19.98 8.61
N LYS A 111 -9.02 -19.21 9.56
CA LYS A 111 -10.03 -18.17 9.30
C LYS A 111 -9.57 -17.15 8.26
N ILE A 112 -8.30 -16.73 8.31
CA ILE A 112 -7.73 -15.83 7.29
C ILE A 112 -7.71 -16.52 5.92
N LYS A 113 -7.27 -17.78 5.84
CA LYS A 113 -7.26 -18.57 4.60
C LYS A 113 -8.65 -18.76 4.03
N ASP A 114 -9.64 -18.99 4.89
CA ASP A 114 -11.04 -19.21 4.50
C ASP A 114 -11.71 -17.89 4.10
N SER A 115 -11.35 -16.78 4.77
CA SER A 115 -11.83 -15.43 4.42
C SER A 115 -11.14 -14.82 3.21
N SER A 116 -10.00 -15.38 2.78
CA SER A 116 -9.30 -14.85 1.62
C SER A 116 -10.12 -15.11 0.37
N ILE A 117 -10.60 -14.04 -0.25
CA ILE A 117 -11.33 -14.10 -1.51
C ILE A 117 -10.37 -14.69 -2.55
N LYS A 118 -10.70 -15.91 -3.01
CA LYS A 118 -9.96 -16.61 -4.05
C LYS A 118 -10.86 -16.67 -5.27
N PHE A 119 -10.44 -16.02 -6.34
CA PHE A 119 -10.99 -16.24 -7.66
C PHE A 119 -10.00 -17.11 -8.47
N ASP A 120 -10.50 -17.86 -9.44
CA ASP A 120 -9.65 -18.65 -10.32
C ASP A 120 -8.89 -17.73 -11.28
N ILE A 121 -7.56 -17.86 -11.34
CA ILE A 121 -6.73 -17.10 -12.27
C ILE A 121 -7.03 -17.47 -13.73
N ASN A 122 -7.66 -18.62 -13.97
CA ASN A 122 -8.05 -19.10 -15.29
C ASN A 122 -9.51 -18.74 -15.65
N LEU A 123 -10.10 -17.72 -15.01
CA LEU A 123 -11.43 -17.23 -15.38
C LEU A 123 -11.55 -16.93 -16.89
N SER A 124 -12.73 -17.10 -17.47
CA SER A 124 -12.93 -16.85 -18.90
C SER A 124 -12.47 -15.46 -19.32
N LEU A 125 -11.82 -15.36 -20.48
CA LEU A 125 -11.43 -14.06 -21.04
C LEU A 125 -12.68 -13.31 -21.52
N THR A 126 -13.00 -12.21 -20.86
CA THR A 126 -14.15 -11.35 -21.17
C THR A 126 -13.68 -9.95 -21.58
N LYS A 127 -14.60 -9.12 -22.11
CA LYS A 127 -14.33 -7.72 -22.43
C LYS A 127 -13.87 -6.93 -21.20
N ASP A 128 -14.52 -7.13 -20.07
CA ASP A 128 -14.18 -6.47 -18.80
C ASP A 128 -12.80 -6.90 -18.30
N LEU A 129 -12.46 -8.19 -18.41
CA LEU A 129 -11.13 -8.66 -18.05
C LEU A 129 -10.08 -8.06 -18.97
N ALA A 130 -10.29 -8.09 -20.28
CA ALA A 130 -9.36 -7.52 -21.25
C ALA A 130 -9.19 -6.00 -21.04
N TYR A 131 -10.27 -5.28 -20.76
CA TYR A 131 -10.23 -3.86 -20.39
C TYR A 131 -9.39 -3.62 -19.14
N PHE A 132 -9.61 -4.40 -18.08
CA PHE A 132 -8.84 -4.28 -16.84
C PHE A 132 -7.35 -4.56 -17.06
N ILE A 133 -7.00 -5.52 -17.91
CA ILE A 133 -5.60 -5.79 -18.31
C ILE A 133 -5.03 -4.64 -19.14
N GLY A 134 -5.79 -4.10 -20.09
CA GLY A 134 -5.40 -2.92 -20.86
C GLY A 134 -5.10 -1.71 -19.98
N LEU A 135 -5.99 -1.43 -19.02
CA LEU A 135 -5.78 -0.40 -18.02
C LEU A 135 -4.51 -0.66 -17.19
N PHE A 136 -4.24 -1.93 -16.85
CA PHE A 136 -3.04 -2.30 -16.11
C PHE A 136 -1.77 -2.14 -16.93
N ILE A 137 -1.82 -2.30 -18.27
CA ILE A 137 -0.67 -2.09 -19.15
C ILE A 137 -0.20 -0.64 -19.08
N GLY A 138 -1.12 0.33 -19.08
CA GLY A 138 -0.81 1.76 -18.91
C GLY A 138 -0.45 2.11 -17.47
N ASP A 139 -1.46 2.30 -16.61
CA ASP A 139 -1.30 2.88 -15.26
C ASP A 139 -0.89 1.86 -14.18
N GLY A 140 -0.83 0.59 -14.52
CA GLY A 140 -0.66 -0.47 -13.53
C GLY A 140 0.75 -0.51 -12.92
N PHE A 141 0.83 -1.08 -11.73
CA PHE A 141 2.06 -1.51 -11.08
C PHE A 141 1.78 -2.78 -10.29
N THR A 142 2.70 -3.74 -10.30
CA THR A 142 2.57 -4.91 -9.43
C THR A 142 3.90 -5.33 -8.86
N ASN A 143 3.88 -5.77 -7.60
CA ASN A 143 5.07 -6.28 -6.93
C ASN A 143 4.73 -7.23 -5.78
N LYS A 144 5.74 -7.92 -5.28
CA LYS A 144 5.68 -8.77 -4.10
C LYS A 144 6.65 -8.26 -3.03
N TYR A 145 6.13 -7.93 -1.86
CA TYR A 145 6.90 -7.49 -0.70
C TYR A 145 6.69 -8.50 0.45
N GLY A 146 7.59 -9.48 0.55
CA GLY A 146 7.46 -10.59 1.50
C GLY A 146 6.20 -11.41 1.21
N TYR A 147 5.24 -11.39 2.14
CA TYR A 147 3.94 -12.07 2.01
C TYR A 147 2.85 -11.20 1.38
N HIS A 148 3.15 -9.94 1.07
CA HIS A 148 2.19 -9.01 0.45
C HIS A 148 2.34 -8.99 -1.06
N TYR A 149 1.23 -9.25 -1.76
CA TYR A 149 1.11 -9.15 -3.20
C TYR A 149 0.27 -7.92 -3.51
N ILE A 150 0.84 -6.97 -4.25
CA ILE A 150 0.17 -5.71 -4.57
C ILE A 150 -0.01 -5.58 -6.08
N VAL A 151 -1.22 -5.20 -6.48
CA VAL A 151 -1.56 -4.67 -7.80
C VAL A 151 -2.09 -3.27 -7.55
N GLN A 152 -1.52 -2.27 -8.21
CA GLN A 152 -1.78 -0.86 -7.97
C GLN A 152 -2.07 -0.17 -9.30
N PHE A 153 -2.98 0.79 -9.28
CA PHE A 153 -3.09 1.83 -10.30
C PHE A 153 -2.79 3.19 -9.68
N THR A 154 -2.31 4.11 -10.50
CA THR A 154 -2.04 5.50 -10.11
C THR A 154 -2.82 6.42 -11.03
N GLY A 155 -3.38 7.51 -10.49
CA GLY A 155 -4.08 8.52 -11.29
C GLY A 155 -4.07 9.89 -10.61
N ASP A 156 -4.67 10.90 -11.27
CA ASP A 156 -4.85 12.24 -10.71
C ASP A 156 -6.13 12.29 -9.84
N SER A 157 -5.99 12.58 -8.54
CA SER A 157 -7.11 12.58 -7.59
C SER A 157 -8.20 13.61 -7.92
N ARG A 158 -7.90 14.64 -8.70
CA ARG A 158 -8.85 15.69 -9.08
C ARG A 158 -9.71 15.29 -10.28
N LYS A 159 -9.19 14.42 -11.14
CA LYS A 159 -9.81 14.06 -12.43
C LYS A 159 -10.33 12.63 -12.47
N GLU A 160 -9.63 11.71 -11.82
CA GLU A 160 -9.81 10.27 -12.03
C GLU A 160 -10.34 9.54 -10.79
N LYS A 161 -10.56 10.26 -9.69
CA LYS A 161 -11.08 9.67 -8.45
C LYS A 161 -12.39 8.92 -8.64
N ASN A 162 -13.38 9.54 -9.29
CA ASN A 162 -14.68 8.89 -9.51
C ASN A 162 -14.57 7.74 -10.51
N TYR A 163 -13.72 7.87 -11.54
CA TYR A 163 -13.43 6.79 -12.48
C TYR A 163 -12.93 5.53 -11.75
N TYR A 164 -11.95 5.68 -10.86
CA TYR A 164 -11.43 4.54 -10.09
C TYR A 164 -12.41 4.03 -9.02
N LEU A 165 -13.13 4.92 -8.33
CA LEU A 165 -14.08 4.57 -7.27
C LEU A 165 -15.33 3.85 -7.78
N GLU A 166 -15.84 4.25 -8.94
CA GLU A 166 -17.13 3.76 -9.44
C GLU A 166 -16.94 2.74 -10.56
N ILE A 167 -16.11 3.04 -11.56
CA ILE A 167 -15.98 2.20 -12.75
C ILE A 167 -15.01 1.05 -12.48
N VAL A 168 -13.75 1.35 -12.16
CA VAL A 168 -12.72 0.31 -11.98
C VAL A 168 -13.02 -0.57 -10.75
N SER A 169 -13.55 0.01 -9.68
CA SER A 169 -13.96 -0.75 -8.49
C SER A 169 -15.15 -1.70 -8.78
N ASN A 170 -16.12 -1.29 -9.60
CA ASN A 170 -17.21 -2.18 -9.99
C ASN A 170 -16.72 -3.31 -10.91
N ILE A 171 -15.87 -3.00 -11.90
CA ILE A 171 -15.26 -4.03 -12.78
C ILE A 171 -14.50 -5.05 -11.95
N SER A 172 -13.63 -4.61 -11.04
CA SER A 172 -12.83 -5.51 -10.19
C SER A 172 -13.67 -6.29 -9.18
N LYS A 173 -14.76 -5.71 -8.67
CA LYS A 173 -15.73 -6.43 -7.81
C LYS A 173 -16.46 -7.52 -8.59
N THR A 174 -16.89 -7.25 -9.81
CA THR A 174 -17.56 -8.24 -10.66
C THR A 174 -16.61 -9.36 -11.08
N LEU A 175 -15.40 -9.03 -11.52
CA LEU A 175 -14.43 -10.02 -12.02
C LEU A 175 -13.81 -10.86 -10.89
N PHE A 176 -13.49 -10.23 -9.77
CA PHE A 176 -12.60 -10.82 -8.76
C PHE A 176 -13.21 -10.86 -7.36
N ASN A 177 -14.39 -10.27 -7.17
CA ASN A 177 -14.95 -9.96 -5.85
C ASN A 177 -13.97 -9.17 -4.98
N LEU A 178 -13.18 -8.28 -5.59
CA LEU A 178 -12.21 -7.44 -4.90
C LEU A 178 -12.65 -5.98 -4.95
N ILE A 179 -12.50 -5.28 -3.81
CA ILE A 179 -12.67 -3.83 -3.72
C ILE A 179 -11.29 -3.22 -3.44
N PRO A 180 -10.80 -2.28 -4.27
CA PRO A 180 -9.49 -1.67 -4.03
C PRO A 180 -9.49 -0.77 -2.81
N LYS A 181 -8.34 -0.69 -2.14
CA LYS A 181 -8.04 0.35 -1.16
C LYS A 181 -7.54 1.59 -1.88
N ILE A 182 -8.39 2.61 -1.94
CA ILE A 182 -8.09 3.89 -2.58
C ILE A 182 -7.58 4.88 -1.54
N LYS A 183 -6.46 5.55 -1.84
CA LYS A 183 -5.83 6.56 -0.99
C LYS A 183 -5.38 7.74 -1.83
N GLU A 184 -5.69 8.95 -1.35
CA GLU A 184 -5.16 10.20 -1.91
C GLU A 184 -3.88 10.60 -1.17
N GLU A 185 -2.90 11.10 -1.91
CA GLU A 185 -1.69 11.70 -1.37
C GLU A 185 -1.83 13.22 -1.36
N ASN A 186 -1.96 13.78 -0.15
CA ASN A 186 -2.24 15.21 0.06
C ASN A 186 -1.25 16.17 -0.63
N ASN A 187 -0.01 15.71 -0.88
CA ASN A 187 1.07 16.56 -1.39
C ASN A 187 1.28 16.48 -2.90
N SER A 188 0.63 15.55 -3.61
CA SER A 188 0.97 15.26 -5.02
C SER A 188 -0.24 15.08 -5.94
N ASN A 189 -1.47 15.38 -5.47
CA ASN A 189 -2.72 15.10 -6.20
C ASN A 189 -2.78 13.66 -6.74
N THR A 190 -2.08 12.74 -6.09
CA THR A 190 -1.91 11.38 -6.57
C THR A 190 -2.96 10.51 -5.90
N LEU A 191 -3.69 9.76 -6.72
CA LEU A 191 -4.58 8.71 -6.29
C LEU A 191 -3.86 7.37 -6.40
N ARG A 192 -3.83 6.59 -5.31
CA ARG A 192 -3.33 5.20 -5.33
C ARG A 192 -4.47 4.23 -5.09
N VAL A 193 -4.66 3.33 -6.04
CA VAL A 193 -5.73 2.33 -6.04
C VAL A 193 -5.10 0.96 -5.86
N ASN A 194 -5.16 0.41 -4.64
CA ASN A 194 -4.40 -0.78 -4.27
C ASN A 194 -5.28 -2.02 -4.09
N PHE A 195 -4.92 -3.08 -4.78
CA PHE A 195 -5.45 -4.43 -4.59
C PHE A 195 -4.39 -5.27 -3.87
N TYR A 196 -4.79 -5.90 -2.76
CA TYR A 196 -3.93 -6.82 -2.00
C TYR A 196 -4.41 -8.26 -2.24
N SER A 197 -4.02 -8.84 -3.37
CA SER A 197 -4.45 -10.19 -3.76
C SER A 197 -3.32 -10.95 -4.46
N LYS A 198 -3.02 -12.14 -3.92
CA LYS A 198 -2.08 -13.08 -4.56
C LYS A 198 -2.61 -13.51 -5.93
N ASN A 199 -3.89 -13.87 -6.03
CA ASN A 199 -4.46 -14.37 -7.28
C ASN A 199 -4.47 -13.28 -8.36
N LEU A 200 -4.73 -12.01 -8.00
CA LEU A 200 -4.63 -10.92 -8.96
C LEU A 200 -3.18 -10.67 -9.41
N PHE A 201 -2.22 -10.76 -8.50
CA PHE A 201 -0.80 -10.73 -8.87
C PHE A 201 -0.43 -11.86 -9.83
N LEU A 202 -0.86 -13.10 -9.55
CA LEU A 202 -0.56 -14.26 -10.40
C LEU A 202 -1.30 -14.19 -11.75
N LEU A 203 -2.53 -13.68 -11.77
CA LEU A 203 -3.26 -13.41 -13.01
C LEU A 203 -2.43 -12.52 -13.95
N ILE A 204 -1.93 -11.39 -13.43
CA ILE A 204 -1.10 -10.44 -14.19
C ILE A 204 0.23 -11.07 -14.63
N THR A 205 0.94 -11.70 -13.69
CA THR A 205 2.34 -12.12 -13.90
C THR A 205 2.48 -13.49 -14.55
N GLU A 206 1.60 -14.44 -14.24
CA GLU A 206 1.67 -15.82 -14.71
C GLU A 206 0.77 -16.08 -15.90
N ARG A 207 -0.46 -15.57 -15.95
CA ARG A 207 -1.34 -15.76 -17.11
C ARG A 207 -1.02 -14.76 -18.22
N PHE A 208 -1.11 -13.47 -17.92
CA PHE A 208 -0.87 -12.41 -18.92
C PHE A 208 0.61 -12.08 -19.14
N LYS A 209 1.53 -12.73 -18.40
CA LYS A 209 3.00 -12.61 -18.54
C LYS A 209 3.54 -11.19 -18.40
N ILE A 210 2.82 -10.31 -17.69
CA ILE A 210 3.27 -8.93 -17.45
C ILE A 210 4.21 -8.93 -16.24
N LYS A 211 5.48 -8.58 -16.44
CA LYS A 211 6.50 -8.60 -15.37
C LYS A 211 6.15 -7.65 -14.22
N ALA A 212 6.47 -8.09 -13.00
CA ALA A 212 6.42 -7.25 -11.81
C ALA A 212 7.53 -6.18 -11.83
N GLY A 213 7.27 -5.05 -11.17
CA GLY A 213 8.22 -3.92 -11.10
C GLY A 213 8.17 -2.98 -12.30
N ARG A 214 9.34 -2.52 -12.76
CA ARG A 214 9.46 -1.58 -13.90
C ARG A 214 9.13 -2.31 -15.20
N LYS A 215 7.99 -1.98 -15.80
CA LYS A 215 7.46 -2.66 -17.00
C LYS A 215 7.21 -1.76 -18.21
N SER A 216 7.25 -0.44 -18.05
CA SER A 216 6.77 0.52 -19.06
C SER A 216 7.37 0.30 -20.44
N SER A 217 8.68 0.00 -20.54
CA SER A 217 9.39 -0.17 -21.81
C SER A 217 9.34 -1.57 -22.41
N ILE A 218 8.75 -2.56 -21.72
CA ILE A 218 8.79 -3.98 -22.14
C ILE A 218 7.43 -4.67 -22.14
N VAL A 219 6.40 -4.04 -21.56
CA VAL A 219 5.06 -4.62 -21.49
C VAL A 219 4.45 -4.73 -22.89
N LEU A 220 3.76 -5.83 -23.14
CA LEU A 220 3.05 -6.10 -24.39
C LEU A 220 1.65 -6.61 -24.09
N ILE A 221 0.74 -6.51 -25.06
CA ILE A 221 -0.54 -7.22 -25.01
C ILE A 221 -0.24 -8.71 -25.18
N SER A 222 -0.76 -9.53 -24.28
CA SER A 222 -0.53 -10.98 -24.27
C SER A 222 -1.14 -11.66 -25.50
N GLU A 223 -0.52 -12.75 -25.97
CA GLU A 223 -1.04 -13.60 -27.05
C GLU A 223 -2.48 -14.07 -26.82
N GLU A 224 -2.88 -14.35 -25.58
CA GLU A 224 -4.25 -14.74 -25.24
C GLU A 224 -5.28 -13.66 -25.67
N ILE A 225 -4.94 -12.38 -25.48
CA ILE A 225 -5.79 -11.25 -25.89
C ILE A 225 -5.66 -11.00 -27.39
N LEU A 226 -4.46 -11.07 -27.97
CA LEU A 226 -4.24 -10.86 -29.42
C LEU A 226 -5.02 -11.84 -30.28
N ASN A 227 -5.11 -13.09 -29.82
CA ASN A 227 -5.80 -14.18 -30.51
C ASN A 227 -7.28 -14.30 -30.12
N SER A 228 -7.79 -13.40 -29.27
CA SER A 228 -9.20 -13.35 -28.89
C SER A 228 -10.08 -12.74 -29.98
N ASN A 229 -11.40 -12.75 -29.77
CA ASN A 229 -12.31 -12.09 -30.69
C ASN A 229 -12.09 -10.56 -30.71
N LYS A 230 -12.55 -9.93 -31.78
CA LYS A 230 -12.40 -8.50 -32.03
C LYS A 230 -12.84 -7.63 -30.84
N ASP A 231 -13.98 -7.93 -30.22
CA ASP A 231 -14.53 -7.08 -29.16
C ASP A 231 -13.69 -7.15 -27.88
N ILE A 232 -13.17 -8.33 -27.54
CA ILE A 232 -12.26 -8.51 -26.39
C ILE A 232 -10.96 -7.75 -26.64
N LEU A 233 -10.38 -7.89 -27.83
CA LEU A 233 -9.15 -7.20 -28.22
C LEU A 233 -9.31 -5.68 -28.16
N LEU A 234 -10.39 -5.14 -28.74
CA LEU A 234 -10.67 -3.69 -28.71
C LEU A 234 -11.02 -3.18 -27.31
N SER A 235 -11.57 -4.04 -26.44
CA SER A 235 -11.77 -3.71 -25.03
C SER A 235 -10.44 -3.55 -24.28
N CYS A 236 -9.43 -4.37 -24.58
CA CYS A 236 -8.07 -4.17 -24.07
C CYS A 236 -7.48 -2.83 -24.52
N ILE A 237 -7.63 -2.50 -25.82
CA ILE A 237 -7.21 -1.20 -26.34
C ILE A 237 -7.92 -0.06 -25.61
N ALA A 238 -9.23 -0.16 -25.37
CA ALA A 238 -9.97 0.85 -24.62
C ALA A 238 -9.38 1.09 -23.23
N GLY A 239 -8.99 0.03 -22.51
CA GLY A 239 -8.32 0.13 -21.22
C GLY A 239 -6.97 0.86 -21.29
N ILE A 240 -6.16 0.57 -22.33
CA ILE A 240 -4.87 1.25 -22.55
C ILE A 240 -5.10 2.76 -22.81
N TYR A 241 -6.09 3.09 -23.64
CA TYR A 241 -6.45 4.48 -23.91
C TYR A 241 -6.98 5.18 -22.65
N ASP A 242 -7.82 4.54 -21.85
CA ASP A 242 -8.34 5.16 -20.63
C ASP A 242 -7.24 5.51 -19.61
N ALA A 243 -6.12 4.78 -19.60
CA ALA A 243 -4.91 5.13 -18.86
C ALA A 243 -4.12 6.26 -19.56
N GLU A 244 -3.54 5.97 -20.71
CA GLU A 244 -2.45 6.76 -21.32
C GLU A 244 -2.91 7.67 -22.48
N GLY A 245 -4.16 7.50 -22.91
CA GLY A 245 -4.74 8.21 -24.04
C GLY A 245 -5.13 9.65 -23.71
N CYS A 246 -5.06 10.51 -24.71
CA CYS A 246 -5.48 11.90 -24.66
C CYS A 246 -6.46 12.20 -25.80
N PHE A 247 -7.50 12.98 -25.52
CA PHE A 247 -8.38 13.55 -26.53
C PHE A 247 -8.33 15.07 -26.37
N TYR A 248 -7.99 15.79 -27.42
CA TYR A 248 -7.98 17.25 -27.44
C TYR A 248 -8.40 17.78 -28.81
N PHE A 249 -8.64 19.09 -28.88
CA PHE A 249 -8.87 19.79 -30.13
C PHE A 249 -7.67 20.69 -30.44
N ASP A 250 -7.05 20.47 -31.59
CA ASP A 250 -5.97 21.28 -32.10
C ASP A 250 -6.52 22.62 -32.63
N LYS A 251 -5.96 23.72 -32.11
CA LYS A 251 -6.42 25.10 -32.35
C LYS A 251 -5.46 25.91 -33.21
N ARG A 252 -4.57 25.27 -33.98
CA ARG A 252 -3.68 25.99 -34.91
C ARG A 252 -4.49 26.84 -35.90
N LYS A 253 -3.99 28.04 -36.21
CA LYS A 253 -4.69 29.11 -36.96
C LYS A 253 -5.19 28.70 -38.35
N HIS A 254 -4.54 27.73 -39.00
CA HIS A 254 -4.92 27.28 -40.35
C HIS A 254 -6.15 26.36 -40.36
N TYR A 255 -6.60 25.87 -39.20
CA TYR A 255 -7.84 25.12 -39.11
C TYR A 255 -9.04 26.07 -38.99
N LYS A 256 -10.04 25.88 -39.85
CA LYS A 256 -11.29 26.67 -39.81
C LYS A 256 -12.08 26.46 -38.50
N ASN A 257 -12.05 25.24 -37.98
CA ASN A 257 -12.65 24.82 -36.71
C ASN A 257 -11.61 24.03 -35.90
N PRO A 258 -11.71 23.98 -34.55
CA PRO A 258 -10.83 23.15 -33.74
C PRO A 258 -10.83 21.70 -34.24
N TYR A 259 -9.63 21.17 -34.50
CA TYR A 259 -9.46 19.89 -35.17
C TYR A 259 -9.31 18.76 -34.14
N PRO A 260 -10.24 17.79 -34.06
CA PRO A 260 -10.21 16.78 -33.01
C PRO A 260 -9.06 15.79 -33.21
N VAL A 261 -8.39 15.44 -32.12
CA VAL A 261 -7.25 14.52 -32.11
C VAL A 261 -7.36 13.60 -30.90
N ILE A 262 -7.35 12.29 -31.16
CA ILE A 262 -7.09 11.28 -30.13
C ILE A 262 -5.63 10.84 -30.28
N ALA A 263 -4.87 10.85 -29.18
CA ALA A 263 -3.46 10.49 -29.14
C ALA A 263 -3.19 9.46 -28.05
N LEU A 264 -2.26 8.55 -28.28
CA LEU A 264 -1.72 7.62 -27.28
C LEU A 264 -0.21 7.77 -27.26
N HIS A 265 0.35 8.19 -26.13
CA HIS A 265 1.79 8.36 -25.96
C HIS A 265 2.33 7.33 -24.99
N MET A 266 3.36 6.56 -25.39
CA MET A 266 3.97 5.56 -24.53
C MET A 266 5.48 5.46 -24.79
N ASN A 267 6.26 5.26 -23.74
CA ASN A 267 7.69 4.97 -23.86
C ASN A 267 7.96 3.48 -24.17
N ASN A 268 7.25 2.95 -25.16
CA ASN A 268 7.31 1.55 -25.59
C ASN A 268 6.96 1.42 -27.08
N PRO A 269 7.95 1.63 -27.98
CA PRO A 269 7.77 1.52 -29.42
C PRO A 269 7.18 0.20 -29.90
N VAL A 270 7.52 -0.91 -29.22
CA VAL A 270 7.04 -2.24 -29.59
C VAL A 270 5.55 -2.38 -29.32
N LEU A 271 5.07 -1.89 -28.18
CA LEU A 271 3.64 -1.86 -27.86
C LEU A 271 2.87 -0.92 -28.80
N ILE A 272 3.40 0.26 -29.13
CA ILE A 272 2.76 1.17 -30.09
C ILE A 272 2.64 0.51 -31.47
N LYS A 273 3.68 -0.18 -31.93
CA LYS A 273 3.61 -0.96 -33.18
C LYS A 273 2.56 -2.07 -33.10
N GLN A 274 2.50 -2.80 -31.98
CA GLN A 274 1.48 -3.83 -31.77
C GLN A 274 0.06 -3.26 -31.83
N ILE A 275 -0.18 -2.07 -31.27
CA ILE A 275 -1.47 -1.38 -31.36
C ILE A 275 -1.76 -0.92 -32.79
N SER A 276 -0.76 -0.43 -33.52
CA SER A 276 -0.87 -0.08 -34.94
C SER A 276 -1.30 -1.27 -35.80
N ASP A 277 -0.68 -2.44 -35.60
CA ASP A 277 -1.05 -3.67 -36.31
C ASP A 277 -2.51 -4.08 -36.01
N ILE A 278 -2.95 -3.93 -34.75
CA ILE A 278 -4.34 -4.15 -34.35
C ILE A 278 -5.27 -3.17 -35.08
N PHE A 279 -4.89 -1.91 -35.21
CA PHE A 279 -5.71 -0.89 -35.87
C PHE A 279 -5.84 -1.17 -37.37
N ILE A 280 -4.75 -1.54 -38.04
CA ILE A 280 -4.77 -1.96 -39.45
C ILE A 280 -5.74 -3.13 -39.64
N LYS A 281 -5.61 -4.19 -38.82
CA LYS A 281 -6.48 -5.38 -38.89
C LYS A 281 -7.98 -5.05 -38.68
N ASN A 282 -8.28 -3.97 -37.96
CA ASN A 282 -9.64 -3.55 -37.62
C ASN A 282 -10.13 -2.34 -38.43
N ASN A 283 -9.40 -1.97 -39.49
CA ASN A 283 -9.71 -0.82 -40.34
C ASN A 283 -9.89 0.48 -39.54
N ILE A 284 -8.99 0.74 -38.58
CA ILE A 284 -8.97 1.98 -37.79
C ILE A 284 -7.85 2.85 -38.35
N GLU A 285 -8.24 3.95 -38.98
CA GLU A 285 -7.31 4.90 -39.58
C GLU A 285 -6.53 5.67 -38.52
N HIS A 286 -5.21 5.66 -38.64
CA HIS A 286 -4.31 6.29 -37.69
C HIS A 286 -2.96 6.64 -38.32
N SER A 287 -2.15 7.37 -37.57
CA SER A 287 -0.76 7.66 -37.88
C SER A 287 0.08 7.51 -36.63
N PHE A 288 1.40 7.45 -36.76
CA PHE A 288 2.31 7.42 -35.62
C PHE A 288 3.60 8.18 -35.92
N THR A 289 4.31 8.58 -34.88
CA THR A 289 5.62 9.24 -35.03
C THR A 289 6.68 8.27 -35.53
N SER A 290 7.70 8.73 -36.25
CA SER A 290 8.74 7.86 -36.85
C SER A 290 9.46 6.95 -35.84
N ASN A 291 9.54 7.35 -34.58
CA ASN A 291 10.12 6.59 -33.47
C ASN A 291 9.10 5.70 -32.71
N TYR A 292 7.85 5.62 -33.18
CA TYR A 292 6.74 4.89 -32.54
C TYR A 292 6.51 5.28 -31.07
N SER A 293 6.73 6.55 -30.70
CA SER A 293 6.43 7.03 -29.34
C SER A 293 4.98 7.45 -29.16
N THR A 294 4.31 7.83 -30.25
CA THR A 294 2.95 8.36 -30.20
C THR A 294 2.13 7.88 -31.38
N LEU A 295 0.91 7.42 -31.13
CA LEU A 295 -0.11 7.09 -32.11
C LEU A 295 -1.18 8.19 -32.12
N TYR A 296 -1.60 8.63 -33.29
CA TYR A 296 -2.60 9.68 -33.49
C TYR A 296 -3.75 9.23 -34.39
N ILE A 297 -4.95 9.70 -34.04
CA ILE A 297 -6.17 9.62 -34.83
C ILE A 297 -6.64 11.05 -35.06
N TYR A 298 -6.56 11.48 -36.31
CA TYR A 298 -6.72 12.87 -36.70
C TYR A 298 -8.07 13.11 -37.38
N GLY A 299 -8.78 14.14 -36.94
CA GLY A 299 -9.94 14.66 -37.67
C GLY A 299 -11.24 13.94 -37.37
N LYS A 300 -12.35 14.69 -37.55
CA LYS A 300 -13.69 14.32 -37.10
C LYS A 300 -14.13 12.94 -37.59
N LYS A 301 -13.91 12.63 -38.87
CA LYS A 301 -14.29 11.34 -39.47
C LYS A 301 -13.63 10.16 -38.74
N PHE A 302 -12.30 10.19 -38.60
CA PHE A 302 -11.54 9.06 -38.03
C PHE A 302 -11.68 8.98 -36.51
N VAL A 303 -11.81 10.12 -35.83
CA VAL A 303 -12.13 10.14 -34.39
C VAL A 303 -13.51 9.53 -34.12
N ASN A 304 -14.53 9.85 -34.92
CA ASN A 304 -15.85 9.23 -34.78
C ASN A 304 -15.82 7.72 -35.08
N ASP A 305 -15.12 7.30 -36.13
CA ASP A 305 -14.94 5.88 -36.45
C ASP A 305 -14.26 5.12 -35.29
N PHE A 306 -13.19 5.69 -34.73
CA PHE A 306 -12.52 5.14 -33.54
C PHE A 306 -13.47 5.01 -32.35
N LEU A 307 -14.19 6.07 -31.99
CA LEU A 307 -15.11 6.07 -30.85
C LEU A 307 -16.30 5.13 -31.05
N SER A 308 -16.66 4.81 -32.31
CA SER A 308 -17.68 3.81 -32.61
C SER A 308 -17.22 2.36 -32.40
N LYS A 309 -15.90 2.12 -32.43
CA LYS A 309 -15.28 0.79 -32.33
C LYS A 309 -14.68 0.53 -30.95
N ILE A 310 -14.22 1.57 -30.27
CA ILE A 310 -13.51 1.52 -28.99
C ILE A 310 -14.27 2.34 -27.96
N SER A 311 -14.83 1.65 -26.96
CA SER A 311 -15.64 2.24 -25.89
C SER A 311 -14.77 2.69 -24.72
N LEU A 312 -14.43 3.99 -24.69
CA LEU A 312 -13.72 4.62 -23.58
C LEU A 312 -14.66 4.82 -22.38
N LEU A 313 -14.23 4.41 -21.19
CA LEU A 313 -15.03 4.51 -19.96
C LEU A 313 -14.55 5.66 -19.06
N ASN A 314 -13.34 6.20 -19.27
CA ASN A 314 -12.85 7.29 -18.43
C ASN A 314 -13.64 8.59 -18.71
N PRO A 315 -14.31 9.17 -17.70
CA PRO A 315 -15.12 10.38 -17.89
C PRO A 315 -14.34 11.59 -18.42
N LYS A 316 -13.00 11.57 -18.34
CA LYS A 316 -12.14 12.63 -18.90
C LYS A 316 -12.37 12.90 -20.39
N TYR A 317 -12.92 11.94 -21.14
CA TYR A 317 -13.23 12.10 -22.55
C TYR A 317 -14.60 12.73 -22.83
N MET A 318 -15.54 12.71 -21.89
CA MET A 318 -16.95 13.00 -22.16
C MET A 318 -17.17 14.42 -22.67
N SER A 319 -16.50 15.41 -22.07
CA SER A 319 -16.60 16.81 -22.50
C SER A 319 -16.14 17.03 -23.94
N ASN A 320 -15.07 16.34 -24.35
CA ASN A 320 -14.56 16.44 -25.72
C ASN A 320 -15.41 15.65 -26.71
N ILE A 321 -16.00 14.52 -26.30
CA ILE A 321 -16.97 13.77 -27.09
C ILE A 321 -18.23 14.60 -27.34
N GLU A 322 -18.72 15.33 -26.32
CA GLU A 322 -19.84 16.25 -26.47
C GLU A 322 -19.52 17.41 -27.41
N LEU A 323 -18.35 18.03 -27.26
CA LEU A 323 -17.89 19.10 -28.15
C LEU A 323 -17.77 18.63 -29.61
N LEU A 324 -17.32 17.39 -29.82
CA LEU A 324 -17.21 16.79 -31.16
C LEU A 324 -18.56 16.62 -31.86
N LYS A 325 -19.66 16.50 -31.12
CA LYS A 325 -21.02 16.44 -31.69
C LYS A 325 -21.49 17.80 -32.21
N ASN A 326 -20.96 18.89 -31.68
CA ASN A 326 -21.39 20.27 -31.97
C ASN A 326 -20.58 20.96 -33.08
N ILE A 327 -19.43 20.39 -33.45
CA ILE A 327 -18.58 20.81 -34.59
C ILE A 327 -18.77 19.78 -35.68
#